data_AF-A0AAD5XVY4-F1
#
_entry.id   AF-A0AAD5XVY4-F1
#
_cell.length_a   1.000
_cell.length_b   1.000
_cell.length_c   1.000
_cell.angle_alpha   90.00
_cell.angle_beta   90.00
_cell.angle_gamma   90.00
#
_symmetry.space_group_name_H-M   'P 1'
#
loop_
_entity.id
_entity.type
_entity.pdbx_description
1 polymer ?
#
loop_
_entity_poly.entity_id
_entity_poly.type
_entity_poly.pdbx_seq_one_letter_code
_entity_poly.pdbx_strand_id
1 'polypeptide(L)'
;MIETKYDLLVKSMVHDFLDLAAPENQNNKWSQVAKVNEGKILVFKLVGSTNCFKVIAELDTSAATAFDILADVTRRIEWDELCEFGQVIERIDNKTT
;
A
#
# COMPACT_ATOMS: atom_id res chain seq x y z
N MET A 1 7.26 15.73 24.52
CA MET A 1 7.65 15.10 23.25
C MET A 1 7.31 16.11 22.16
N ILE A 2 8.30 16.60 21.41
CA ILE A 2 8.05 17.52 20.29
C ILE A 2 7.67 16.63 19.10
N GLU A 3 6.47 16.82 18.58
CA GLU A 3 5.98 16.11 17.40
C GLU A 3 6.71 16.65 16.17
N THR A 4 7.38 15.77 15.41
CA THR A 4 8.15 16.15 14.23
C THR A 4 7.22 16.36 13.03
N LYS A 5 7.70 17.06 12.01
CA LYS A 5 6.99 17.21 10.73
C LYS A 5 6.58 15.84 10.13
N TYR A 6 7.43 14.83 10.30
CA TYR A 6 7.18 13.50 9.76
C TYR A 6 6.14 12.71 10.57
N ASP A 7 6.06 12.91 11.88
CA ASP A 7 5.01 12.30 12.71
C ASP A 7 3.60 12.72 12.27
N LEU A 8 3.43 14.01 11.97
CA LEU A 8 2.16 14.56 11.46
C LEU A 8 1.83 13.99 10.07
N LEU A 9 2.84 13.87 9.21
CA LEU A 9 2.67 13.32 7.87
C LEU A 9 2.25 11.85 7.92
N VAL A 10 2.91 11.03 8.74
CA VAL A 10 2.57 9.61 8.92
C VAL A 10 1.13 9.46 9.41
N LYS A 11 0.73 10.24 10.42
CA LYS A 11 -0.66 10.20 10.93
C LYS A 11 -1.69 10.55 9.86
N SER A 12 -1.44 11.59 9.07
CA SER A 12 -2.32 11.97 7.96
C SER A 12 -2.41 10.86 6.92
N MET A 13 -1.26 10.32 6.48
CA MET A 13 -1.22 9.28 5.46
C MET A 13 -1.90 7.99 5.91
N VAL A 14 -1.72 7.58 7.17
CA VAL A 14 -2.38 6.40 7.72
C VAL A 14 -3.89 6.61 7.78
N HIS A 15 -4.35 7.80 8.20
CA HIS A 15 -5.78 8.12 8.22
C HIS A 15 -6.39 8.05 6.81
N ASP A 16 -5.79 8.74 5.84
CA ASP A 16 -6.26 8.77 4.45
C ASP A 16 -6.24 7.37 3.82
N PHE A 17 -5.20 6.57 4.11
CA PHE A 17 -5.10 5.20 3.64
C PHE A 17 -6.22 4.34 4.22
N LEU A 18 -6.47 4.40 5.52
CA LEU A 18 -7.51 3.60 6.18
C LEU A 18 -8.90 3.94 5.67
N ASP A 19 -9.18 5.22 5.40
CA ASP A 19 -10.44 5.66 4.81
C ASP A 19 -10.66 5.08 3.40
N LEU A 20 -9.59 4.95 2.60
CA LEU A 20 -9.63 4.34 1.27
C LEU A 20 -9.62 2.80 1.31
N ALA A 21 -8.94 2.22 2.29
CA ALA A 21 -8.78 0.78 2.45
C ALA A 21 -10.01 0.10 3.06
N ALA A 22 -10.83 0.85 3.81
CA ALA A 22 -11.99 0.35 4.54
C ALA A 22 -12.83 -0.64 3.69
N PRO A 23 -13.08 -1.85 4.22
CA PRO A 23 -13.96 -2.81 3.57
C PRO A 23 -15.40 -2.31 3.72
N GLU A 24 -15.97 -1.88 2.60
CA GLU A 24 -17.37 -1.50 2.43
C GLU A 24 -17.88 -0.35 3.33
N ASN A 25 -18.02 0.84 2.76
CA ASN A 25 -18.97 1.83 3.25
C ASN A 25 -19.60 2.60 2.09
N GLN A 26 -20.76 2.10 1.64
CA GLN A 26 -21.94 2.81 1.08
C GLN A 26 -21.78 3.81 -0.07
N ASN A 27 -20.57 4.08 -0.54
CA ASN A 27 -20.26 4.88 -1.71
C ASN A 27 -19.39 4.03 -2.62
N ASN A 28 -20.02 3.27 -3.53
CA ASN A 28 -19.39 2.48 -4.60
C ASN A 28 -18.62 3.38 -5.59
N LYS A 29 -17.61 4.08 -5.11
CA LYS A 29 -16.69 4.88 -5.91
C LYS A 29 -15.60 4.02 -6.54
N TRP A 30 -15.50 2.75 -6.18
CA TRP A 30 -14.52 1.83 -6.76
C TRP A 30 -15.17 1.03 -7.89
N SER A 31 -14.55 1.04 -9.06
CA SER A 31 -14.93 0.20 -10.21
C SER A 31 -13.87 -0.85 -10.43
N GLN A 32 -14.26 -2.13 -10.53
CA GLN A 32 -13.31 -3.19 -10.87
C GLN A 32 -12.83 -3.01 -12.30
N VAL A 33 -11.51 -2.93 -12.50
CA VAL A 33 -10.88 -2.73 -13.82
C VAL A 33 -10.09 -3.95 -14.28
N ALA A 34 -9.68 -4.84 -13.37
CA ALA A 34 -8.99 -6.07 -13.73
C ALA A 34 -9.26 -7.20 -12.74
N LYS A 35 -9.17 -8.43 -13.26
CA LYS A 35 -9.13 -9.68 -12.50
C LYS A 35 -8.06 -10.56 -13.12
N VAL A 36 -7.04 -10.91 -12.36
CA VAL A 36 -5.82 -11.58 -12.85
C VAL A 36 -5.52 -12.80 -11.97
N ASN A 37 -4.64 -13.69 -12.43
CA ASN A 37 -4.18 -14.86 -11.70
C ASN A 37 -5.35 -15.73 -11.21
N GLU A 38 -6.23 -16.12 -12.14
CA GLU A 38 -7.43 -16.93 -11.86
C GLU A 38 -8.40 -16.29 -10.84
N GLY A 39 -8.28 -14.99 -10.60
CA GLY A 39 -9.12 -14.26 -9.66
C GLY A 39 -8.51 -14.04 -8.28
N LYS A 40 -7.28 -14.50 -8.05
CA LYS A 40 -6.54 -14.24 -6.82
C LYS A 40 -6.10 -12.79 -6.70
N ILE A 41 -6.10 -12.03 -7.81
CA ILE A 41 -5.79 -10.60 -7.82
C ILE A 41 -6.96 -9.83 -8.43
N LEU A 42 -7.51 -8.90 -7.66
CA LEU A 42 -8.57 -7.98 -8.06
C LEU A 42 -8.04 -6.55 -8.04
N VAL A 43 -8.28 -5.80 -9.12
CA VAL A 43 -7.85 -4.40 -9.24
C VAL A 43 -9.07 -3.52 -9.42
N PHE A 44 -9.18 -2.50 -8.58
CA PHE A 44 -10.23 -1.50 -8.61
C PHE A 44 -9.63 -0.12 -8.85
N LYS A 45 -10.35 0.73 -9.58
CA LYS A 45 -10.01 2.14 -9.79
C LYS A 45 -11.06 3.03 -9.13
N LEU A 46 -10.62 4.09 -8.47
CA LEU A 46 -11.53 5.09 -7.92
C LEU A 46 -12.13 5.93 -9.06
N VAL A 47 -13.45 5.96 -9.15
CA VAL A 47 -14.24 6.72 -10.13
C VAL A 47 -13.94 8.21 -9.99
N GLY A 48 -13.66 8.86 -11.11
CA GLY A 48 -13.27 10.27 -11.15
C GLY A 48 -11.81 10.55 -10.80
N SER A 49 -11.03 9.54 -10.39
CA SER A 49 -9.58 9.69 -10.17
C SER A 49 -8.78 9.44 -11.45
N THR A 50 -7.65 10.14 -11.60
CA THR A 50 -6.70 9.85 -12.68
C THR A 50 -6.00 8.52 -12.43
N ASN A 51 -5.35 8.37 -11.27
CA ASN A 51 -4.45 7.26 -10.93
C ASN A 51 -4.60 6.78 -9.46
N CYS A 52 -5.81 6.47 -9.00
CA CYS A 52 -6.01 5.86 -7.68
C CYS A 52 -6.56 4.44 -7.84
N PHE A 53 -5.74 3.47 -7.41
CA PHE A 53 -6.02 2.04 -7.56
C PHE A 53 -6.00 1.33 -6.21
N LYS A 54 -6.91 0.38 -6.05
CA LYS A 54 -6.97 -0.56 -4.94
C LYS A 54 -6.72 -1.96 -5.49
N VAL A 55 -5.69 -2.62 -4.97
CA VAL A 55 -5.33 -3.99 -5.35
C VAL A 55 -5.63 -4.89 -4.16
N ILE A 56 -6.41 -5.94 -4.38
CA ILE A 56 -6.68 -6.99 -3.40
C ILE A 56 -6.06 -8.26 -3.95
N ALA A 57 -5.15 -8.86 -3.19
CA ALA A 57 -4.47 -10.09 -3.55
C ALA A 57 -4.62 -11.13 -2.43
N GLU A 58 -4.92 -12.36 -2.81
CA GLU A 58 -4.89 -13.52 -1.92
C GLU A 58 -3.49 -14.15 -1.98
N LEU A 59 -2.85 -14.28 -0.82
CA LEU A 59 -1.49 -14.80 -0.67
C LEU A 59 -1.49 -16.01 0.25
N ASP A 60 -0.75 -17.05 -0.12
CA ASP A 60 -0.55 -18.26 0.71
C ASP A 60 0.63 -18.05 1.67
N THR A 61 0.49 -17.07 2.57
CA THR A 61 1.48 -16.74 3.59
C THR A 61 0.84 -16.00 4.76
N SER A 62 1.58 -15.84 5.86
CA SER A 62 1.09 -15.06 6.99
C SER A 62 1.06 -13.56 6.66
N ALA A 63 0.11 -12.82 7.25
CA ALA A 63 0.04 -11.37 7.06
C ALA A 63 1.33 -10.65 7.48
N ALA A 64 2.01 -11.14 8.53
CA ALA A 64 3.28 -10.60 8.97
C ALA A 64 4.38 -10.80 7.92
N THR A 65 4.50 -12.01 7.37
CA THR A 65 5.48 -12.32 6.31
C THR A 65 5.21 -11.52 5.05
N ALA A 66 3.95 -11.38 4.65
CA ALA A 66 3.56 -10.53 3.51
C ALA A 66 3.94 -9.07 3.77
N PHE A 67 3.67 -8.54 4.97
CA PHE A 67 4.03 -7.18 5.33
C PHE A 67 5.54 -6.96 5.28
N ASP A 68 6.33 -7.83 5.90
CA ASP A 68 7.79 -7.71 5.94
C ASP A 68 8.41 -7.69 4.53
N ILE A 69 7.92 -8.56 3.62
CA ILE A 69 8.42 -8.60 2.24
C ILE A 69 8.00 -7.37 1.44
N LEU A 70 6.76 -6.90 1.61
CA LEU A 70 6.20 -5.81 0.80
C LEU A 70 6.63 -4.43 1.29
N ALA A 71 6.89 -4.27 2.59
CA ALA A 71 7.32 -3.02 3.22
C ALA A 71 8.84 -2.79 3.11
N ASP A 72 9.65 -3.84 2.96
CA ASP A 72 11.10 -3.70 2.85
C ASP A 72 11.55 -3.20 1.47
N VAL A 73 11.80 -1.88 1.39
CA VAL A 73 12.30 -1.23 0.18
C VAL A 73 13.64 -1.78 -0.31
N THR A 74 14.48 -2.31 0.59
CA THR A 74 15.83 -2.79 0.22
C THR A 74 15.78 -4.13 -0.52
N ARG A 75 14.69 -4.88 -0.34
CA ARG A 75 14.43 -6.18 -0.98
C ARG A 75 13.47 -6.08 -2.15
N ARG A 76 13.01 -4.86 -2.48
CA ARG A 76 12.03 -4.62 -3.55
C ARG A 76 12.51 -5.12 -4.91
N ILE A 77 13.80 -4.93 -5.20
CA ILE A 77 14.46 -5.38 -6.44
C ILE A 77 14.48 -6.90 -6.61
N GLU A 78 14.26 -7.69 -5.54
CA GLU A 78 14.24 -9.15 -5.62
C GLU A 78 13.00 -9.67 -6.36
N TRP A 79 11.92 -8.89 -6.40
CA TRP A 79 10.62 -9.36 -6.88
C TRP A 79 9.83 -8.36 -7.75
N ASP A 80 10.16 -7.07 -7.69
CA ASP A 80 9.51 -6.05 -8.53
C ASP A 80 10.36 -5.76 -9.77
N GLU A 81 9.99 -6.37 -10.90
CA GLU A 81 10.67 -6.18 -12.20
C GLU A 81 10.69 -4.72 -12.68
N LEU A 82 9.80 -3.87 -12.15
CA LEU A 82 9.74 -2.44 -12.48
C LEU A 82 10.63 -1.59 -11.55
N CYS A 83 11.24 -2.20 -10.53
CA CYS A 83 12.12 -1.51 -9.59
C CYS A 83 13.59 -1.79 -9.94
N GLU A 84 14.28 -0.79 -10.48
CA GLU A 84 15.72 -0.89 -10.77
C GLU A 84 16.57 -0.76 -9.49
N PHE A 85 16.16 0.09 -8.55
CA PHE A 85 16.90 0.39 -7.34
C PHE A 85 15.99 0.89 -6.21
N GLY A 86 16.28 0.49 -4.97
CA GLY A 86 15.59 0.94 -3.76
C GLY A 86 16.54 1.02 -2.58
N GLN A 87 16.52 2.13 -1.84
CA GLN A 87 17.31 2.30 -0.62
C GLN A 87 16.62 3.24 0.37
N VAL A 88 16.98 3.12 1.64
CA VAL A 88 16.60 4.06 2.69
C VAL A 88 17.56 5.26 2.67
N ILE A 89 17.04 6.47 2.45
CA ILE A 89 17.85 7.70 2.43
C ILE A 89 18.15 8.18 3.85
N GLU A 90 17.18 8.10 4.74
CA GLU A 90 17.27 8.55 6.14
C GLU A 90 16.32 7.73 7.01
N ARG A 91 16.73 7.43 8.26
CA ARG A 91 15.86 6.81 9.27
C ARG A 91 15.55 7.85 10.34
N ILE A 92 14.28 8.21 10.45
CA ILE A 92 13.81 9.23 11.40
C ILE A 92 13.47 8.58 12.74
N ASP A 93 12.74 7.46 12.70
CA ASP A 93 12.42 6.63 13.86
C ASP A 93 12.09 5.18 13.44
N ASN A 94 11.70 4.33 14.39
CA ASN A 94 11.32 2.94 14.11
C ASN A 94 9.92 2.80 13.48
N LYS A 95 9.14 3.88 13.38
CA LYS A 95 7.75 3.89 12.86
C LYS A 95 7.66 4.40 11.42
N THR A 96 8.74 4.98 10.92
CA THR A 96 8.93 5.49 9.55
C THR A 96 9.74 4.51 8.69
N THR A 97 9.87 3.26 9.16
CA THR A 97 10.64 2.19 8.49
C THR A 97 9.84 1.50 7.40
#